data_AF-A0A9E2NQF2-F1
#
_entry.id   AF-A0A9E2NQF2-F1
#
_cell.length_a   1.000
_cell.length_b   1.000
_cell.length_c   1.000
_cell.angle_alpha   90.00
_cell.angle_beta   90.00
_cell.angle_gamma   90.00
#
_symmetry.space_group_name_H-M   'P 1'
#
loop_
_entity.id
_entity.type
_entity.pdbx_description
1 polymer ?
#
loop_
_entity_poly.entity_id
_entity_poly.type
_entity_poly.pdbx_seq_one_letter_code
_entity_poly.pdbx_strand_id
1 'polypeptide(L)' 'MPYYNVKAKTVTAAGIELTAELRIKDASTAFVNQIQNIPDVSSAALVSYNGEYMG' A
#
# COMPACT_ATOMS: atom_id res chain seq x y z
N MET A 1 10.51 -10.70 11.60
CA MET A 1 10.59 -9.76 10.46
C MET A 1 9.30 -8.97 10.44
N PRO A 2 9.30 -7.62 10.45
CA PRO A 2 8.06 -6.84 10.45
C PRO A 2 7.25 -7.14 9.18
N TYR A 3 5.92 -7.24 9.31
CA TYR A 3 4.99 -7.57 8.22
C TYR A 3 4.86 -6.44 7.18
N TYR A 4 5.34 -5.24 7.51
CA TYR A 4 5.37 -4.06 6.67
C TYR A 4 6.66 -3.26 6.91
N ASN A 5 7.12 -2.54 5.88
CA ASN A 5 8.25 -1.63 5.96
C ASN A 5 7.84 -0.25 5.44
N VAL A 6 7.96 0.79 6.27
CA VAL A 6 7.66 2.16 5.84
C VAL A 6 8.87 2.73 5.12
N LYS A 7 8.70 3.12 3.85
CA LYS A 7 9.75 3.68 3.01
C LYS A 7 9.82 5.20 3.12
N ALA A 8 8.66 5.83 3.16
CA ALA A 8 8.53 7.27 3.30
C ALA A 8 7.22 7.63 3.98
N LYS A 9 7.23 8.71 4.76
CA LYS A 9 6.05 9.36 5.30
C LYS A 9 6.26 10.86 5.24
N THR A 10 5.39 11.55 4.50
CA THR A 10 5.38 13.01 4.42
C THR A 10 4.13 13.52 5.09
N VAL A 11 4.27 14.52 5.96
CA VAL A 11 3.14 15.18 6.63
C VAL A 11 3.15 16.65 6.24
N THR A 12 2.01 17.13 5.76
CA THR A 12 1.81 18.53 5.39
C THR A 12 0.48 19.03 5.95
N ALA A 13 0.21 20.33 5.84
CA ALA A 13 -1.11 20.87 6.14
C ALA A 13 -2.23 20.30 5.24
N ALA A 14 -1.88 19.78 4.06
CA ALA A 14 -2.82 19.18 3.11
C ALA A 14 -3.11 17.70 3.40
N GLY A 15 -2.34 17.04 4.27
CA GLY A 15 -2.54 15.64 4.62
C GLY A 15 -1.26 14.83 4.77
N ILE A 16 -1.41 13.51 4.72
CA ILE A 16 -0.33 12.53 4.89
C ILE A 16 -0.17 11.74 3.59
N GLU A 17 1.07 11.63 3.13
CA GLU A 17 1.46 10.68 2.09
C GLU A 17 2.31 9.58 2.72
N LEU A 18 1.95 8.32 2.48
CA LEU A 18 2.61 7.15 3.05
C LEU A 18 2.98 6.17 1.93
N THR A 19 4.26 5.80 1.90
CA THR A 19 4.77 4.74 1.04
C THR A 19 5.28 3.60 1.91
N ALA A 20 4.74 2.40 1.73
CA ALA A 20 5.14 1.21 2.46
C ALA A 20 5.27 0.00 1.54
N GLU A 21 6.21 -0.87 1.87
CA GLU A 21 6.34 -2.21 1.29
C GLU A 21 5.55 -3.18 2.17
N LEU A 22 4.67 -3.96 1.55
CA LEU A 22 3.79 -4.93 2.22
C LEU A 22 4.09 -6.33 1.72
N ARG A 23 4.08 -7.32 2.63
CA ARG A 23 4.03 -8.73 2.27
C ARG A 23 2.58 -9.21 2.35
N ILE A 24 2.02 -9.59 1.22
CA ILE A 24 0.66 -10.14 1.13
C ILE A 24 0.69 -11.67 1.15
N LYS A 25 -0.36 -12.28 1.73
CA LYS A 25 -0.46 -13.74 1.90
C LYS A 25 -0.82 -14.46 0.60
N ASP A 26 -1.56 -13.80 -0.28
CA ASP A 26 -1.98 -14.28 -1.60
C ASP A 26 -1.68 -13.21 -2.66
N ALA A 27 -1.81 -13.55 -3.94
CA ALA A 27 -1.56 -12.65 -5.06
C ALA A 27 -2.66 -11.58 -5.25
N SER A 28 -3.65 -11.49 -4.36
CA SER A 28 -4.76 -10.57 -4.52
C SER A 28 -4.33 -9.13 -4.28
N THR A 29 -4.63 -8.26 -5.23
CA THR A 29 -4.46 -6.81 -5.12
C THR A 29 -5.74 -6.11 -4.68
N ALA A 30 -6.81 -6.86 -4.36
CA ALA A 30 -8.10 -6.31 -3.96
C ALA A 30 -8.03 -5.42 -2.70
N PHE A 31 -7.01 -5.60 -1.87
CA PHE A 31 -6.77 -4.76 -0.69
C PHE A 31 -6.55 -3.28 -1.06
N VAL A 32 -6.05 -2.97 -2.26
CA VAL A 32 -5.85 -1.57 -2.71
C VAL A 32 -7.20 -0.86 -2.82
N ASN A 33 -8.23 -1.55 -3.35
CA ASN A 33 -9.59 -1.02 -3.41
C ASN A 33 -10.20 -0.88 -2.00
N GLN A 34 -9.86 -1.78 -1.08
CA GLN A 34 -10.31 -1.67 0.31
C GLN A 34 -9.69 -0.45 0.99
N ILE A 35 -8.41 -0.15 0.75
CA ILE A 35 -7.73 1.05 1.26
C ILE A 35 -8.41 2.32 0.73
N GLN A 36 -8.76 2.36 -0.56
CA GLN A 36 -9.49 3.49 -1.14
C GLN A 36 -10.86 3.73 -0.48
N ASN A 37 -11.50 2.69 0.08
CA ASN A 37 -12.80 2.80 0.74
C ASN A 37 -12.70 3.20 2.23
N ILE A 38 -11.50 3.37 2.78
CA ILE A 38 -11.32 3.85 4.15
C ILE A 38 -11.68 5.35 4.19
N PRO A 39 -12.50 5.80 5.17
CA PRO A 39 -12.79 7.23 5.33
C PRO A 39 -11.52 8.08 5.36
N ASP A 40 -11.57 9.23 4.70
CA ASP A 40 -10.48 10.21 4.59
C ASP A 40 -9.24 9.77 3.79
N VAL A 41 -9.24 8.56 3.20
CA VAL A 41 -8.25 8.21 2.16
C VAL A 41 -8.65 8.86 0.85
N SER A 42 -7.81 9.77 0.38
CA SER A 42 -8.03 10.47 -0.89
C SER A 42 -7.61 9.66 -2.11
N SER A 43 -6.61 8.79 -1.99
CA SER A 43 -6.13 7.92 -3.06
C SER A 43 -5.36 6.71 -2.52
N ALA A 44 -5.35 5.63 -3.30
CA ALA A 44 -4.54 4.44 -3.05
C ALA A 44 -3.98 3.92 -4.36
N ALA A 45 -2.71 3.54 -4.38
CA ALA A 45 -2.04 3.02 -5.57
C ALA A 45 -1.06 1.90 -5.22
N LEU A 46 -0.96 0.92 -6.11
CA LEU A 46 0.05 -0.14 -6.07
C LEU A 46 1.14 0.18 -7.10
N VAL A 47 2.30 0.63 -6.61
CA VAL A 47 3.38 1.15 -7.46
C VAL A 47 4.27 0.03 -8.01
N SER A 48 4.49 -1.03 -7.24
CA SER A 48 5.23 -2.22 -7.68
C SER A 48 4.63 -3.48 -7.07
N TYR A 49 4.55 -4.53 -7.89
CA TYR A 49 4.16 -5.87 -7.50
C TYR A 49 5.17 -6.84 -8.09
N ASN A 50 6.09 -7.32 -7.24
CA ASN A 50 7.10 -8.31 -7.64
C ASN A 50 6.52 -9.73 -7.62
N GLY A 51 5.23 -9.88 -7.97
CA GLY A 51 4.53 -11.15 -7.95
C GLY A 51 5.45 -12.23 -8.46
N GLU A 52 5.74 -13.21 -7.61
CA GLU A 52 6.45 -14.41 -8.06
C GLU A 52 5.74 -14.82 -9.35
N TYR A 53 6.51 -14.81 -10.43
CA TYR A 53 6.13 -15.34 -11.72
C TYR A 53 5.43 -16.68 -11.43
N MET A 54 4.10 -16.71 -11.55
CA MET A 54 3.41 -17.97 -11.67
C MET A 54 3.97 -18.58 -12.95
N GLY A 55 4.74 -19.66 -12.79
CA GLY A 55 5.47 -20.34 -13.86
C GLY A 55 4.60 -20.77 -15.03
#